data_AF-A0A6G3BQ40-F1
#
_entry.id   AF-A0A6G3BQ40-F1
#
_cell.length_a   1.000
_cell.length_b   1.000
_cell.length_c   1.000
_cell.angle_alpha   90.00
_cell.angle_beta   90.00
_cell.angle_gamma   90.00
#
_symmetry.space_group_name_H-M   'P 1'
#
loop_
_entity.id
_entity.type
_entity.pdbx_description
1 polymer ?
#
loop_
_entity_poly.entity_id
_entity_poly.type
_entity_poly.pdbx_seq_one_letter_code
_entity_poly.pdbx_strand_id
1 'polypeptide(L)'
;MTHLPTDVRAAFRLFAYYLRNGTLDVDLLGFDYWDALQHGSDLEMVFAIFSNVLEVDEHGRTVNDGDAQYRVAQWTRARQDPSYVVDPPFEPWETELH
;
A
#
# COMPACT_ATOMS: atom_id res chain seq x y z
N MET A 1 -5.33 26.48 -8.78
CA MET A 1 -4.66 25.27 -8.25
C MET A 1 -5.61 24.11 -8.46
N THR A 2 -5.13 23.02 -9.06
CA THR A 2 -5.92 21.80 -9.26
C THR A 2 -5.54 20.85 -8.12
N HIS A 3 -6.53 20.39 -7.37
CA HIS A 3 -6.32 19.36 -6.34
C HIS A 3 -6.30 17.97 -6.99
N LEU A 4 -5.71 16.98 -6.33
CA LEU A 4 -5.90 15.57 -6.70
C LEU A 4 -7.40 15.24 -6.76
N PRO A 5 -7.85 14.30 -7.62
CA PRO A 5 -9.25 13.88 -7.65
C PRO A 5 -9.79 13.45 -6.29
N THR A 6 -11.10 13.57 -6.09
CA THR A 6 -11.73 13.25 -4.79
C THR A 6 -11.52 11.80 -4.38
N ASP A 7 -11.62 10.87 -5.32
CA ASP A 7 -11.44 9.45 -5.06
C ASP A 7 -9.99 9.14 -4.68
N VAL A 8 -9.02 9.72 -5.37
CA VAL A 8 -7.60 9.60 -4.99
C VAL A 8 -7.37 10.08 -3.56
N ARG A 9 -7.89 11.26 -3.18
CA ARG A 9 -7.76 11.76 -1.80
C ARG A 9 -8.46 10.84 -0.79
N ALA A 10 -9.59 10.24 -1.16
CA ALA A 10 -10.31 9.29 -0.33
C ALA A 10 -9.55 7.97 -0.17
N ALA A 11 -8.91 7.48 -1.24
CA ALA A 11 -8.10 6.27 -1.26
C ALA A 11 -6.89 6.42 -0.32
N PHE A 12 -6.12 7.50 -0.42
CA PHE A 12 -5.02 7.77 0.52
C PHE A 12 -5.50 7.88 1.98
N ARG A 13 -6.63 8.55 2.22
CA ARG A 13 -7.20 8.66 3.57
C ARG A 13 -7.59 7.29 4.14
N LEU A 14 -8.23 6.44 3.34
CA LEU A 14 -8.64 5.10 3.74
C LEU A 14 -7.45 4.17 3.92
N PHE A 15 -6.48 4.20 3.01
CA PHE A 15 -5.23 3.47 3.13
C PHE A 15 -4.52 3.81 4.45
N ALA A 16 -4.30 5.09 4.74
CA ALA A 16 -3.67 5.51 5.99
C ALA A 16 -4.47 5.08 7.23
N TYR A 17 -5.81 5.09 7.16
CA TYR A 17 -6.69 4.60 8.21
C TYR A 17 -6.51 3.10 8.45
N TYR A 18 -6.52 2.28 7.40
CA TYR A 18 -6.37 0.82 7.52
C TYR A 18 -4.96 0.44 7.97
N LEU A 19 -3.94 1.07 7.38
CA LEU A 19 -2.55 0.90 7.77
C LEU A 19 -2.39 1.15 9.26
N ARG A 20 -2.87 2.31 9.76
CA ARG A 20 -2.81 2.69 11.18
C ARG A 20 -3.55 1.76 12.12
N ASN A 21 -4.72 1.29 11.72
CA ASN A 21 -5.55 0.50 12.61
C ASN A 21 -5.20 -0.99 12.62
N GLY A 22 -4.20 -1.43 11.84
CA GLY A 22 -3.87 -2.86 11.77
C GLY A 22 -4.92 -3.64 10.97
N THR A 23 -5.65 -2.98 10.07
CA THR A 23 -6.77 -3.58 9.32
C THR A 23 -6.54 -3.55 7.81
N LEU A 24 -5.31 -3.27 7.36
CA LEU A 24 -4.92 -3.43 5.96
C LEU A 24 -4.85 -4.92 5.66
N ASP A 25 -5.64 -5.40 4.70
CA ASP A 25 -5.69 -6.81 4.27
C ASP A 25 -5.59 -7.82 5.43
N VAL A 26 -6.65 -7.92 6.23
CA VAL A 26 -6.66 -8.74 7.46
C VAL A 26 -6.44 -10.23 7.23
N ASP A 27 -6.69 -10.72 6.02
CA ASP A 27 -6.46 -12.12 5.67
C ASP A 27 -4.96 -12.41 5.56
N LEU A 28 -4.18 -11.47 5.01
CA LEU A 28 -2.72 -11.59 4.91
C LEU A 28 -1.97 -11.06 6.15
N LEU A 29 -2.48 -9.98 6.75
CA LEU A 29 -1.87 -9.25 7.87
C LEU A 29 -2.70 -9.33 9.16
N GLY A 30 -3.31 -10.50 9.44
CA GLY A 30 -4.11 -10.75 10.65
C GLY A 30 -3.34 -10.74 11.99
N PHE A 31 -2.21 -10.04 12.05
CA PHE A 31 -1.30 -9.92 13.19
C PHE A 31 -0.75 -8.49 13.27
N ASP A 32 -0.16 -8.12 14.40
CA ASP A 32 0.42 -6.78 14.55
C ASP A 32 1.67 -6.61 13.67
N TYR A 33 1.57 -5.71 12.70
CA TYR A 33 2.64 -5.40 11.75
C TYR A 33 3.29 -4.03 11.98
N TRP A 34 2.92 -3.31 13.06
CA TRP A 34 3.52 -2.01 13.34
C TRP A 34 5.01 -2.07 13.64
N ASP A 35 5.50 -3.19 14.18
CA ASP A 35 6.93 -3.44 14.34
C ASP A 35 7.69 -3.42 13.01
N ALA A 36 7.04 -3.79 11.90
CA ALA A 36 7.63 -3.74 10.55
C ALA A 36 7.73 -2.33 9.97
N LEU A 37 6.98 -1.37 10.52
CA LEU A 37 6.80 -0.02 9.99
C LEU A 37 7.37 1.04 10.94
N GLN A 38 8.18 0.64 11.91
CA GLN A 38 8.77 1.56 12.90
C GLN A 38 9.77 2.55 12.29
N HIS A 39 10.37 2.20 11.15
CA HIS A 39 11.34 3.05 10.46
C HIS A 39 10.66 3.91 9.40
N GLY A 40 11.09 5.18 9.31
CA GLY A 40 10.57 6.12 8.30
C GLY A 40 10.71 5.61 6.87
N SER A 41 11.79 4.87 6.56
CA SER A 41 12.01 4.24 5.26
C SER A 41 10.97 3.17 4.92
N ASP A 42 10.46 2.47 5.94
CA ASP A 42 9.45 1.42 5.73
C ASP A 42 8.08 2.05 5.49
N LEU A 43 7.78 3.14 6.19
CA LEU A 43 6.60 3.94 5.93
C LEU A 43 6.65 4.58 4.53
N GLU A 44 7.79 5.12 4.13
CA GLU A 44 8.00 5.67 2.79
C GLU A 44 7.73 4.64 1.69
N MET A 45 8.23 3.41 1.86
CA MET A 45 8.05 2.33 0.89
C MET A 45 6.59 1.89 0.77
N VAL A 46 5.83 1.74 1.87
CA VAL A 46 4.41 1.36 1.76
C VAL A 46 3.57 2.45 1.09
N PHE A 47 3.92 3.72 1.26
CA PHE A 47 3.26 4.81 0.52
C PHE A 47 3.65 4.82 -0.96
N ALA A 48 4.92 4.54 -1.29
CA ALA A 48 5.37 4.42 -2.67
C ALA A 48 4.64 3.28 -3.39
N ILE A 49 4.61 2.08 -2.81
CA ILE A 49 3.88 0.93 -3.38
C ILE A 49 2.41 1.26 -3.58
N PHE A 50 1.74 1.81 -2.57
CA PHE A 50 0.34 2.20 -2.70
C PHE A 50 0.13 3.21 -3.83
N SER A 51 0.93 4.28 -3.90
CA SER A 51 0.75 5.34 -4.90
C SER A 51 1.11 4.90 -6.30
N ASN A 52 2.11 4.04 -6.46
CA ASN A 52 2.58 3.60 -7.77
C ASN A 52 1.60 2.60 -8.38
N VAL A 53 1.05 1.69 -7.56
CA VAL A 53 0.09 0.66 -8.00
C VAL A 53 -1.32 1.24 -8.19
N LEU A 54 -1.69 2.29 -7.46
CA LEU A 54 -3.04 2.88 -7.56
C LEU A 54 -3.31 3.43 -8.97
N GLU A 55 -4.26 2.80 -9.65
CA GLU A 55 -4.75 3.19 -10.96
C GLU A 55 -5.88 4.21 -10.84
N VAL A 56 -5.81 5.25 -11.67
CA VAL A 56 -6.80 6.31 -11.75
C VAL A 56 -7.30 6.41 -13.19
N ASP A 57 -8.61 6.33 -13.39
CA ASP A 57 -9.23 6.41 -14.71
C ASP A 57 -9.24 7.86 -15.25
N GLU A 58 -9.68 8.02 -16.51
CA GLU A 58 -9.77 9.32 -17.18
C GLU A 58 -10.74 10.31 -16.51
N HIS A 59 -11.60 9.84 -15.60
CA HIS A 59 -12.53 10.65 -14.82
C HIS A 59 -12.01 10.96 -13.41
N GLY A 60 -10.79 10.54 -13.07
CA GLY A 60 -10.19 10.76 -11.75
C GLY A 60 -10.71 9.82 -10.67
N ARG A 61 -11.31 8.68 -11.04
CA ARG A 61 -11.79 7.66 -10.11
C ARG A 61 -10.73 6.58 -9.95
N THR A 62 -10.57 6.09 -8.74
CA THR A 62 -9.65 4.98 -8.50
C THR A 62 -10.34 3.66 -8.84
N VAL A 63 -9.60 2.71 -9.43
CA VAL A 63 -10.19 1.48 -9.98
C VAL A 63 -9.66 0.18 -9.37
N ASN A 64 -8.58 0.25 -8.59
CA ASN A 64 -7.89 -0.93 -8.05
C ASN A 64 -7.39 -0.74 -6.60
N ASP A 65 -8.11 0.05 -5.78
CA ASP A 65 -7.72 0.35 -4.38
C ASP A 65 -7.35 -0.89 -3.56
N GLY A 66 -8.06 -1.99 -3.77
CA GLY A 66 -7.83 -3.27 -3.11
C GLY A 66 -6.51 -3.91 -3.53
N ASP A 67 -6.20 -3.90 -4.83
CA ASP A 67 -4.95 -4.46 -5.35
C ASP A 67 -3.75 -3.64 -4.85
N ALA A 68 -3.84 -2.31 -4.87
CA ALA A 68 -2.80 -1.44 -4.32
C ALA A 68 -2.55 -1.70 -2.83
N GLN A 69 -3.61 -1.90 -2.04
CA GLN A 69 -3.51 -2.29 -0.63
C GLN A 69 -2.91 -3.68 -0.45
N TYR A 70 -3.30 -4.65 -1.29
CA TYR A 70 -2.78 -6.01 -1.25
C TYR A 70 -1.28 -6.03 -1.52
N ARG A 71 -0.80 -5.25 -2.52
CA ARG A 71 0.63 -5.13 -2.81
C ARG A 71 1.41 -4.58 -1.62
N VAL A 72 0.89 -3.56 -0.93
CA VAL A 72 1.48 -3.12 0.34
C VAL A 72 1.51 -4.24 1.38
N ALA A 73 0.40 -4.97 1.52
CA ALA A 73 0.30 -6.06 2.49
C ALA A 73 1.32 -7.18 2.24
N GLN A 74 1.54 -7.53 0.97
CA GLN A 74 2.57 -8.51 0.58
C GLN A 74 3.98 -8.02 0.96
N TRP A 75 4.29 -6.75 0.74
CA TRP A 75 5.58 -6.17 1.12
C TRP A 75 5.76 -6.18 2.64
N THR A 76 4.74 -5.76 3.39
CA THR A 76 4.76 -5.75 4.86
C THR A 76 4.93 -7.16 5.42
N ARG A 77 4.22 -8.16 4.87
CA ARG A 77 4.36 -9.56 5.27
C ARG A 77 5.77 -10.08 5.02
N ALA A 78 6.35 -9.83 3.84
CA ALA A 78 7.71 -10.25 3.49
C ALA A 78 8.78 -9.67 4.42
N ARG A 79 8.55 -8.46 4.96
CA ARG A 79 9.47 -7.85 5.94
C ARG A 79 9.47 -8.52 7.30
N GLN A 80 8.34 -9.05 7.73
CA GLN A 80 8.21 -9.69 9.05
C GLN A 80 8.48 -11.19 8.99
N ASP A 81 8.17 -11.82 7.86
CA ASP A 81 8.33 -13.24 7.65
C ASP A 81 9.23 -13.49 6.43
N PRO A 82 10.54 -13.76 6.64
CA PRO A 82 11.46 -14.08 5.55
C PRO A 82 11.10 -15.35 4.76
N SER A 83 10.20 -16.20 5.27
CA SER A 83 9.71 -17.38 4.56
C SER A 83 8.53 -17.08 3.62
N TYR A 84 7.91 -15.91 3.76
CA TYR A 84 6.85 -15.46 2.87
C TYR A 84 7.42 -15.07 1.51
N VAL A 85 6.89 -15.67 0.45
CA VAL A 85 7.26 -15.37 -0.93
C VAL A 85 6.18 -14.52 -1.56
N VAL A 86 6.57 -13.34 -2.04
CA VAL A 86 5.69 -12.44 -2.78
C VAL A 86 5.47 -13.02 -4.18
N ASP A 87 4.21 -13.31 -4.51
CA ASP A 87 3.79 -13.79 -5.82
C ASP A 87 2.55 -12.99 -6.28
N PRO A 88 2.57 -12.36 -7.47
CA PRO A 88 3.75 -12.20 -8.34
C PRO A 88 4.85 -11.34 -7.67
N PRO A 89 6.13 -11.53 -8.00
CA PRO A 89 7.21 -10.66 -7.51
C PRO A 89 6.90 -9.17 -7.75
N PHE A 90 7.51 -8.28 -6.95
CA PHE A 90 7.42 -6.85 -7.23
C PHE A 90 8.13 -6.51 -8.54
N GLU A 91 7.41 -5.82 -9.41
CA GLU A 91 8.04 -5.12 -10.51
C GLU A 91 8.83 -3.93 -9.96
N PRO A 92 9.97 -3.55 -10.58
CA PRO A 92 10.82 -2.49 -10.05
C PRO A 92 10.07 -1.18 -9.77
N TRP A 93 9.18 -0.80 -10.68
CA TRP A 93 8.39 0.43 -10.62
C TRP A 93 7.43 0.47 -9.42
N GLU A 94 6.98 -0.68 -8.92
CA GLU A 94 6.10 -0.72 -7.73
C GLU A 94 6.84 -0.22 -6.49
N THR A 95 8.17 -0.32 -6.46
CA THR A 95 9.00 0.03 -5.29
C THR A 95 9.89 1.27 -5.50
N GLU A 96 9.71 1.98 -6.62
CA GLU A 96 10.42 3.23 -6.89
C GLU A 96 9.90 4.38 -6.02
N LEU A 97 10.82 5.17 -5.46
CA LEU A 97 10.51 6.38 -4.70
C LEU A 97 10.54 7.59 -5.66
N HIS A 98 9.43 8.33 -5.76
CA HIS A 98 9.23 9.47 -6.69
C HIS A 98 9.15 10.83 -5.98
#